data_AF-A0A9P0PZ31-F1
#
_entry.id   AF-A0A9P0PZ31-F1
#
_cell.length_a   1.000
_cell.length_b   1.000
_cell.length_c   1.000
_cell.angle_alpha   90.00
_cell.angle_beta   90.00
_cell.angle_gamma   90.00
#
_symmetry.space_group_name_H-M   'P 1'
#
loop_
_entity.id
_entity.type
_entity.pdbx_description
1 polymer ?
#
loop_
_entity_poly.entity_id
_entity_poly.type
_entity_poly.pdbx_seq_one_letter_code
_entity_poly.pdbx_strand_id
1 'polypeptide(L)'
;MALNRLTVFFLVALSAATVQGAAYPKEHFETQSLQKNDIHELLENLRRAIQGAIDAGEKLIGKSIEALQKLGETILAGIMAAAEKAVNKIVSEIIEIQEKAIKAGLNIEHCMINETIATLKGLPRVAFEEAEKCVFGFIKQGKDYADAGIQKIKHTLDEITIIGDEIGKCGNDLAAIPCLAKLSIRIGVDIVQIPLAIADQAAKTVTLIEGLKLQIPKCATDALIRVGVESGKLLLSVTKCVADAKK
;
A
#
# COMPACT_ATOMS: atom_id res chain seq x y z
N MET A 1 -16.91 21.81 21.47
CA MET A 1 -15.52 22.08 21.04
C MET A 1 -14.59 21.24 21.90
N ALA A 2 -14.01 20.17 21.35
CA ALA A 2 -12.87 19.47 21.92
C ALA A 2 -12.28 18.60 20.81
N LEU A 3 -11.43 19.20 19.97
CA LEU A 3 -10.56 18.45 19.06
C LEU A 3 -9.51 17.76 19.93
N ASN A 4 -9.66 16.47 20.19
CA ASN A 4 -8.58 15.68 20.75
C ASN A 4 -7.68 15.22 19.60
N ARG A 5 -6.54 15.91 19.50
CA ARG A 5 -5.43 15.66 18.58
C ARG A 5 -4.90 14.25 18.82
N LEU A 6 -5.16 13.34 17.88
CA LEU A 6 -4.43 12.08 17.77
C LEU A 6 -3.08 12.36 17.11
N THR A 7 -2.11 12.65 17.96
CA THR A 7 -0.69 12.70 17.60
C THR A 7 -0.26 11.28 17.24
N VAL A 8 -0.28 10.96 15.95
CA VAL A 8 0.31 9.73 15.42
C VAL A 8 1.83 9.88 15.51
N PHE A 9 2.40 9.37 16.60
CA PHE A 9 3.84 9.15 16.73
C PHE A 9 4.28 8.14 15.68
N PHE A 10 4.74 8.62 14.53
CA PHE A 10 5.57 7.84 13.61
C PHE A 10 6.97 7.71 14.25
N LEU A 11 7.12 6.74 15.16
CA LEU A 11 8.41 6.18 15.50
C LEU A 11 8.81 5.23 14.36
N VAL A 12 9.29 5.81 13.27
CA VAL A 12 10.18 5.07 12.37
C VAL A 12 11.49 4.96 13.14
N ALA A 13 11.62 3.89 13.92
CA ALA A 13 12.92 3.45 14.39
C ALA A 13 13.70 3.02 13.14
N LEU A 14 14.38 3.98 12.52
CA LEU A 14 15.59 3.73 11.77
C LEU A 14 16.54 3.09 12.79
N SER A 15 16.54 1.77 12.88
CA SER A 15 17.72 1.06 13.33
C SER A 15 18.77 1.31 12.26
N ALA A 16 19.44 2.45 12.40
CA ALA A 16 20.81 2.60 11.96
C ALA A 16 21.57 1.44 12.61
N ALA A 17 21.66 0.33 11.89
CA ALA A 17 22.80 -0.54 12.04
C ALA A 17 23.99 0.35 11.69
N THR A 18 24.57 0.95 12.73
CA THR A 18 25.92 1.43 12.72
C THR A 18 26.76 0.26 12.24
N VAL A 19 27.02 0.23 10.94
CA VAL A 19 28.20 -0.44 10.39
C VAL A 19 29.35 0.31 11.04
N GLN A 20 29.71 -0.12 12.24
CA GLN A 20 31.03 0.13 12.79
C GLN A 20 31.97 -0.28 11.68
N GLY A 21 32.69 0.71 11.15
CA GLY A 21 33.78 0.48 10.23
C GLY A 21 34.77 -0.43 10.94
N ALA A 22 34.60 -1.73 10.76
CA ALA A 22 35.71 -2.63 10.73
C ALA A 22 36.53 -2.14 9.54
N ALA A 23 37.62 -1.45 9.84
CA ALA A 23 38.72 -1.29 8.91
C ALA A 23 39.10 -2.71 8.47
N TYR A 24 38.57 -3.14 7.32
CA TYR A 24 39.01 -4.36 6.70
C TYR A 24 40.50 -4.16 6.39
N PRO A 25 41.38 -5.04 6.87
CA PRO A 25 42.77 -4.99 6.46
C PRO A 25 42.78 -5.02 4.94
N LYS A 26 43.59 -4.16 4.31
CA LYS A 26 44.00 -4.35 2.91
C LYS A 26 44.71 -5.69 2.86
N GLU A 27 43.96 -6.77 2.69
CA GLU A 27 44.55 -8.03 2.28
C GLU A 27 45.13 -7.79 0.90
N HIS A 28 46.45 -7.88 0.87
CA HIS A 28 47.18 -8.17 -0.35
C HIS A 28 46.43 -9.28 -1.08
N PHE A 29 45.88 -8.97 -2.25
CA PHE A 29 45.67 -9.97 -3.31
C PHE A 29 47.07 -10.44 -3.73
N GLU A 30 47.72 -11.22 -2.86
CA GLU A 30 48.79 -12.11 -3.29
C GLU A 30 48.17 -13.03 -4.33
N THR A 31 48.87 -13.19 -5.45
CA THR A 31 48.59 -14.15 -6.51
C THR A 31 48.64 -15.58 -5.95
N GLN A 32 47.69 -15.94 -5.09
CA GLN A 32 47.28 -17.32 -4.92
C GLN A 32 46.79 -17.78 -6.28
N SER A 33 47.24 -18.97 -6.69
CA SER A 33 46.71 -19.63 -7.87
C SER A 33 45.19 -19.64 -7.75
N LEU A 34 44.50 -18.80 -8.51
CA LEU A 34 43.05 -18.81 -8.62
C LEU A 34 42.68 -20.17 -9.16
N GLN A 35 42.37 -21.11 -8.26
CA GLN A 35 41.89 -22.41 -8.65
C GLN A 35 40.43 -22.23 -9.02
N LYS A 36 39.96 -23.02 -9.99
CA LYS A 36 38.55 -23.00 -10.42
C LYS A 36 37.57 -23.21 -9.25
N ASN A 37 38.02 -23.85 -8.16
CA ASN A 37 37.22 -24.02 -6.95
C ASN A 37 36.95 -22.69 -6.23
N ASP A 38 37.93 -21.77 -6.20
CA ASP A 38 37.82 -20.48 -5.51
C ASP A 38 36.82 -19.56 -6.20
N ILE A 39 36.76 -19.59 -7.54
CA ILE A 39 35.78 -18.80 -8.30
C ILE A 39 34.37 -19.38 -8.21
N HIS A 40 34.23 -20.71 -8.11
CA HIS A 40 32.93 -21.34 -7.85
C HIS A 40 32.42 -21.01 -6.44
N GLU A 41 33.29 -20.98 -5.44
CA GLU A 41 32.93 -20.55 -4.09
C GLU A 41 32.50 -19.07 -4.07
N LEU A 42 33.23 -18.19 -4.77
CA LEU A 42 32.84 -16.80 -4.95
C LEU A 42 31.48 -16.65 -5.65
N LEU A 43 31.21 -17.44 -6.69
CA LEU A 43 29.92 -17.47 -7.37
C LEU A 43 28.78 -17.93 -6.44
N GLU A 44 29.01 -18.95 -5.62
CA GLU A 44 28.03 -19.43 -4.64
C GLU A 44 27.81 -18.41 -3.49
N ASN A 45 28.85 -17.69 -3.09
CA ASN A 45 28.72 -16.57 -2.15
C ASN A 45 27.87 -15.44 -2.75
N LEU A 46 28.11 -15.07 -4.01
CA LEU A 46 27.31 -14.11 -4.77
C LEU A 46 25.84 -14.57 -4.84
N ARG A 47 25.61 -15.83 -5.19
CA ARG A 47 24.26 -16.42 -5.27
C ARG A 47 23.52 -16.33 -3.94
N ARG A 48 24.18 -16.69 -2.83
CA ARG A 48 23.60 -16.59 -1.48
C ARG A 48 23.30 -15.15 -1.09
N ALA A 49 24.20 -14.21 -1.38
CA ALA A 49 24.00 -12.79 -1.08
C ALA A 49 22.79 -12.23 -1.85
N ILE A 50 22.69 -12.55 -3.13
CA ILE A 50 21.56 -12.13 -3.98
C ILE A 50 20.26 -12.74 -3.51
N GLN A 51 20.21 -14.06 -3.25
CA GLN A 51 19.00 -14.70 -2.74
C GLN A 51 18.54 -14.09 -1.42
N GLY A 52 19.46 -13.83 -0.48
CA GLY A 52 19.13 -13.16 0.78
C GLY A 52 18.58 -11.74 0.57
N ALA A 53 19.11 -11.00 -0.40
CA ALA A 53 18.60 -9.68 -0.76
C ALA A 53 17.20 -9.75 -1.39
N ILE A 54 16.95 -10.73 -2.26
CA ILE A 54 15.63 -10.99 -2.86
C ILE A 54 14.61 -11.30 -1.76
N ASP A 55 14.91 -12.26 -0.88
CA ASP A 55 14.01 -12.66 0.20
C ASP A 55 13.68 -11.48 1.13
N ALA A 56 14.69 -10.65 1.44
CA ALA A 56 14.49 -9.43 2.22
C ALA A 56 13.61 -8.40 1.48
N GLY A 57 13.84 -8.21 0.19
CA GLY A 57 13.05 -7.33 -0.67
C GLY A 57 11.59 -7.76 -0.80
N GLU A 58 11.35 -9.04 -1.09
CA GLU A 58 10.00 -9.63 -1.15
C GLU A 58 9.27 -9.49 0.18
N LYS A 59 9.95 -9.80 1.30
CA LYS A 59 9.38 -9.64 2.64
C LYS A 59 9.00 -8.19 2.95
N LEU A 60 9.83 -7.24 2.54
CA LEU A 60 9.57 -5.81 2.76
C LEU A 60 8.35 -5.33 1.94
N ILE A 61 8.29 -5.71 0.67
CA ILE A 61 7.15 -5.42 -0.21
C ILE A 61 5.87 -6.06 0.34
N GLY A 62 5.93 -7.34 0.72
CA GLY A 62 4.79 -8.08 1.28
C GLY A 62 4.22 -7.42 2.53
N LYS A 63 5.08 -7.01 3.48
CA LYS A 63 4.65 -6.25 4.66
C LYS A 63 3.95 -4.94 4.32
N SER A 64 4.40 -4.23 3.28
CA SER A 64 3.77 -2.98 2.86
C SER A 64 2.35 -3.23 2.31
N ILE A 65 2.16 -4.34 1.57
CA ILE A 65 0.83 -4.78 1.09
C ILE A 65 -0.08 -5.19 2.24
N GLU A 66 0.40 -6.00 3.19
CA GLU A 66 -0.38 -6.38 4.38
C GLU A 66 -0.84 -5.14 5.15
N ALA A 67 0.05 -4.14 5.32
CA ALA A 67 -0.30 -2.89 5.97
C ALA A 67 -1.34 -2.08 5.18
N LEU A 68 -1.25 -2.07 3.84
CA LEU A 68 -2.25 -1.44 2.97
C LEU A 68 -3.62 -2.11 3.10
N GLN A 69 -3.66 -3.46 3.11
CA GLN A 69 -4.89 -4.23 3.29
C GLN A 69 -5.54 -3.97 4.64
N LYS A 70 -4.75 -4.04 5.73
CA LYS A 70 -5.22 -3.76 7.09
C LYS A 70 -5.77 -2.35 7.23
N LEU A 71 -5.14 -1.37 6.59
CA LEU A 71 -5.67 0.00 6.54
C LEU A 71 -7.02 0.04 5.84
N GLY A 72 -7.14 -0.63 4.69
CA GLY A 72 -8.42 -0.75 3.97
C GLY A 72 -9.53 -1.35 4.82
N GLU A 73 -9.27 -2.48 5.49
CA GLU A 73 -10.21 -3.14 6.40
C GLU A 73 -10.64 -2.22 7.55
N THR A 74 -9.68 -1.55 8.19
CA THR A 74 -9.93 -0.61 9.30
C THR A 74 -10.84 0.53 8.85
N ILE A 75 -10.60 1.06 7.66
CA ILE A 75 -11.39 2.14 7.08
C ILE A 75 -12.81 1.68 6.78
N LEU A 76 -12.98 0.53 6.11
CA LEU A 76 -14.30 0.00 5.75
C LEU A 76 -15.16 -0.33 6.98
N ALA A 77 -14.55 -0.84 8.05
CA ALA A 77 -15.25 -1.19 9.29
C ALA A 77 -16.00 0.01 9.92
N GLY A 78 -15.52 1.24 9.72
CA GLY A 78 -16.11 2.45 10.30
C GLY A 78 -17.18 3.14 9.45
N ILE A 79 -17.22 2.88 8.14
CA ILE A 79 -18.02 3.67 7.20
C ILE A 79 -19.51 3.43 7.38
N MET A 80 -19.93 2.17 7.47
CA MET A 80 -21.36 1.84 7.58
C MET A 80 -21.97 2.51 8.81
N ALA A 81 -21.35 2.34 9.98
CA ALA A 81 -21.81 2.95 11.22
C ALA A 81 -21.80 4.48 11.19
N ALA A 82 -20.79 5.09 10.57
CA ALA A 82 -20.71 6.54 10.43
C ALA A 82 -21.81 7.09 9.49
N ALA A 83 -22.06 6.40 8.38
CA ALA A 83 -23.11 6.76 7.44
C ALA A 83 -24.51 6.57 8.03
N GLU A 84 -24.75 5.44 8.71
CA GLU A 84 -26.00 5.18 9.45
C GLU A 84 -26.27 6.24 10.50
N LYS A 85 -25.25 6.63 11.28
CA LYS A 85 -25.38 7.70 12.28
C LYS A 85 -25.78 9.04 11.64
N ALA A 86 -25.16 9.40 10.51
CA ALA A 86 -25.49 10.62 9.78
C ALA A 86 -26.94 10.58 9.25
N VAL A 87 -27.33 9.48 8.63
CA VAL A 87 -28.68 9.25 8.11
C VAL A 87 -29.74 9.27 9.21
N ASN A 88 -29.51 8.57 10.32
CA ASN A 88 -30.47 8.48 11.42
C ASN A 88 -30.74 9.85 12.04
N LYS A 89 -29.74 10.73 12.12
CA LYS A 89 -29.93 12.11 12.56
C LYS A 89 -30.92 12.85 11.64
N ILE A 90 -30.74 12.73 10.33
CA ILE A 90 -31.60 13.39 9.35
C ILE A 90 -33.01 12.80 9.34
N VAL A 91 -33.14 11.47 9.49
CA VAL A 91 -34.44 10.81 9.64
C VAL A 91 -35.19 11.35 10.86
N SER A 92 -34.52 11.49 12.01
CA SER A 92 -35.13 12.10 13.20
C SER A 92 -35.59 13.54 12.95
N GLU A 93 -34.77 14.36 12.27
CA GLU A 93 -35.15 15.73 11.92
C GLU A 93 -36.39 15.78 11.00
N ILE A 94 -36.50 14.86 10.03
CA ILE A 94 -37.68 14.73 9.17
C ILE A 94 -38.92 14.33 9.96
N ILE A 95 -38.80 13.37 10.89
CA ILE A 95 -39.92 12.95 11.75
C ILE A 95 -40.40 14.12 12.61
N GLU A 96 -39.48 14.91 13.19
CA GLU A 96 -39.86 16.11 13.95
C GLU A 96 -40.60 17.15 13.09
N ILE A 97 -40.18 17.35 11.84
CA ILE A 97 -40.86 18.24 10.89
C ILE A 97 -42.29 17.72 10.63
N GLN A 98 -42.43 16.43 10.37
CA GLN A 98 -43.72 15.77 10.12
C GLN A 98 -44.68 15.97 11.31
N GLU A 99 -44.23 15.70 12.53
CA GLU A 99 -45.04 15.85 13.73
C GLU A 99 -45.49 17.30 13.96
N LYS A 100 -44.59 18.28 13.75
CA LYS A 100 -44.91 19.70 13.88
C LYS A 100 -45.94 20.14 12.86
N ALA A 101 -45.83 19.66 11.61
CA ALA A 101 -46.78 19.97 10.55
C ALA A 101 -48.18 19.39 10.80
N ILE A 102 -48.26 18.13 11.26
CA ILE A 102 -49.53 17.49 11.63
C ILE A 102 -50.19 18.25 12.78
N LYS A 103 -49.43 18.61 13.83
CA LYS A 103 -49.94 19.41 14.96
C LYS A 103 -50.44 20.80 14.54
N ALA A 104 -49.86 21.37 13.48
CA ALA A 104 -50.30 22.64 12.90
C ALA A 104 -51.51 22.51 11.94
N GLY A 105 -51.99 21.29 11.69
CA GLY A 105 -53.09 21.01 10.78
C GLY A 105 -52.73 21.15 9.30
N LEU A 106 -51.45 20.97 8.94
CA LEU A 106 -51.01 21.03 7.55
C LEU A 106 -51.23 19.68 6.84
N ASN A 107 -51.75 19.71 5.61
CA ASN A 107 -51.81 18.53 4.77
C ASN A 107 -50.47 18.28 4.06
N ILE A 108 -49.73 17.27 4.53
CA ILE A 108 -48.39 16.92 4.06
C ILE A 108 -48.34 15.58 3.31
N GLU A 109 -49.47 14.99 2.93
CA GLU A 109 -49.51 13.69 2.23
C GLU A 109 -48.70 13.72 0.92
N HIS A 110 -48.71 14.86 0.24
CA HIS A 110 -47.97 15.07 -1.01
C HIS A 110 -46.45 15.27 -0.83
N CYS A 111 -45.95 15.36 0.40
CA CYS A 111 -44.53 15.61 0.67
C CYS A 111 -43.63 14.36 0.65
N MET A 112 -44.19 13.18 0.33
CA MET A 112 -43.43 11.93 0.14
C MET A 112 -42.45 11.62 1.29
N ILE A 113 -42.85 11.90 2.53
CA ILE A 113 -41.97 11.79 3.71
C ILE A 113 -41.52 10.34 3.92
N ASN A 114 -42.44 9.38 3.75
CA ASN A 114 -42.14 7.96 3.95
C ASN A 114 -41.16 7.43 2.90
N GLU A 115 -41.34 7.82 1.63
CA GLU A 115 -40.43 7.48 0.53
C GLU A 115 -39.06 8.13 0.73
N THR A 116 -39.04 9.36 1.24
CA THR A 116 -37.79 10.06 1.59
C THR A 116 -37.03 9.34 2.70
N ILE A 117 -37.72 8.91 3.77
CA ILE A 117 -37.11 8.13 4.85
C ILE A 117 -36.60 6.77 4.33
N ALA A 118 -37.36 6.10 3.46
CA ALA A 118 -36.93 4.84 2.86
C ALA A 118 -35.65 5.03 2.01
N THR A 119 -35.59 6.12 1.22
CA THR A 119 -34.41 6.48 0.42
C THR A 119 -33.20 6.76 1.31
N LEU A 120 -33.38 7.56 2.37
CA LEU A 120 -32.33 7.88 3.35
C LEU A 120 -31.72 6.61 3.96
N LYS A 121 -32.54 5.63 4.34
CA LYS A 121 -32.09 4.35 4.91
C LYS A 121 -31.25 3.51 3.94
N GLY A 122 -31.34 3.73 2.63
CA GLY A 122 -30.51 3.07 1.63
C GLY A 122 -29.11 3.67 1.47
N LEU A 123 -28.93 4.95 1.81
CA LEU A 123 -27.67 5.69 1.60
C LEU A 123 -26.44 5.07 2.28
N PRO A 124 -26.50 4.52 3.51
CA PRO A 124 -25.33 3.94 4.15
C PRO A 124 -24.74 2.77 3.36
N ARG A 125 -25.60 1.94 2.77
CA ARG A 125 -25.17 0.81 1.93
C ARG A 125 -24.50 1.29 0.66
N VAL A 126 -25.08 2.27 -0.03
CA VAL A 126 -24.49 2.86 -1.23
C VAL A 126 -23.11 3.45 -0.93
N ALA A 127 -22.98 4.19 0.17
CA ALA A 127 -21.71 4.76 0.59
C ALA A 127 -20.66 3.70 0.94
N PHE A 128 -21.07 2.61 1.58
CA PHE A 128 -20.19 1.47 1.85
C PHE A 128 -19.69 0.84 0.54
N GLU A 129 -20.58 0.52 -0.40
CA GLU A 129 -20.23 -0.11 -1.68
C GLU A 129 -19.29 0.78 -2.52
N GLU A 130 -19.51 2.10 -2.53
CA GLU A 130 -18.63 3.07 -3.18
C GLU A 130 -17.23 3.12 -2.56
N ALA A 131 -17.17 3.21 -1.23
CA ALA A 131 -15.91 3.22 -0.52
C ALA A 131 -15.15 1.89 -0.68
N GLU A 132 -15.86 0.76 -0.60
CA GLU A 132 -15.32 -0.58 -0.80
C GLU A 132 -14.67 -0.70 -2.18
N LYS A 133 -15.35 -0.28 -3.24
CA LYS A 133 -14.82 -0.27 -4.60
C LYS A 133 -13.55 0.59 -4.71
N CYS A 134 -13.55 1.77 -4.09
CA CYS A 134 -12.39 2.67 -4.08
C CYS A 134 -11.19 2.06 -3.34
N VAL A 135 -11.41 1.52 -2.13
CA VAL A 135 -10.39 0.89 -1.29
C VAL A 135 -9.79 -0.33 -2.00
N PHE A 136 -10.62 -1.23 -2.54
CA PHE A 136 -10.13 -2.38 -3.28
C PHE A 136 -9.41 -2.01 -4.57
N GLY A 137 -9.79 -0.91 -5.21
CA GLY A 137 -9.04 -0.34 -6.34
C GLY A 137 -7.59 -0.02 -5.97
N PHE A 138 -7.38 0.66 -4.83
CA PHE A 138 -6.03 0.96 -4.35
C PHE A 138 -5.28 -0.27 -3.85
N ILE A 139 -5.94 -1.22 -3.18
CA ILE A 139 -5.31 -2.48 -2.77
C ILE A 139 -4.82 -3.26 -4.01
N LYS A 140 -5.65 -3.34 -5.06
CA LYS A 140 -5.27 -3.98 -6.31
C LYS A 140 -4.07 -3.28 -6.95
N GLN A 141 -4.09 -1.96 -7.06
CA GLN A 141 -2.96 -1.19 -7.57
C GLN A 141 -1.68 -1.42 -6.76
N GLY A 142 -1.80 -1.54 -5.43
CA GLY A 142 -0.67 -1.90 -4.57
C GLY A 142 -0.11 -3.27 -4.92
N LYS A 143 -0.95 -4.29 -5.10
CA LYS A 143 -0.54 -5.63 -5.53
C LYS A 143 0.15 -5.60 -6.90
N ASP A 144 -0.39 -4.83 -7.86
CA ASP A 144 0.23 -4.68 -9.17
C ASP A 144 1.65 -4.06 -9.06
N TYR A 145 1.86 -3.09 -8.16
CA TYR A 145 3.20 -2.55 -7.87
C TYR A 145 4.12 -3.58 -7.21
N ALA A 146 3.60 -4.36 -6.26
CA ALA A 146 4.36 -5.41 -5.60
C ALA A 146 4.82 -6.48 -6.60
N ASP A 147 3.93 -6.98 -7.45
CA ASP A 147 4.23 -7.99 -8.45
C ASP A 147 5.28 -7.48 -9.45
N ALA A 148 5.11 -6.24 -9.96
CA ALA A 148 6.09 -5.62 -10.85
C ALA A 148 7.45 -5.40 -10.16
N GLY A 149 7.45 -5.02 -8.89
CA GLY A 149 8.67 -4.84 -8.10
C GLY A 149 9.42 -6.15 -7.86
N ILE A 150 8.69 -7.21 -7.48
CA ILE A 150 9.24 -8.56 -7.27
C ILE A 150 9.79 -9.14 -8.57
N GLN A 151 9.08 -8.98 -9.69
CA GLN A 151 9.59 -9.42 -10.99
C GLN A 151 10.90 -8.73 -11.37
N LYS A 152 11.01 -7.41 -11.16
CA LYS A 152 12.27 -6.68 -11.39
C LYS A 152 13.41 -7.18 -10.51
N ILE A 153 13.13 -7.43 -9.23
CA ILE A 153 14.10 -7.99 -8.28
C ILE A 153 14.57 -9.38 -8.75
N LYS A 154 13.65 -10.24 -9.20
CA LYS A 154 13.95 -11.61 -9.67
C LYS A 154 14.74 -11.64 -10.96
N HIS A 155 14.54 -10.70 -11.89
CA HIS A 155 15.35 -10.60 -13.10
C HIS A 155 16.84 -10.38 -12.81
N THR A 156 17.19 -9.85 -11.65
CA THR A 156 18.60 -9.74 -11.23
C THR A 156 19.28 -11.10 -11.00
N LEU A 157 18.51 -12.20 -10.87
CA LEU A 157 19.07 -13.56 -10.85
C LEU A 157 19.64 -13.98 -12.21
N ASP A 158 19.13 -13.42 -13.31
CA ASP A 158 19.62 -13.72 -14.66
C ASP A 158 21.10 -13.31 -14.81
N GLU A 159 21.55 -12.28 -14.07
CA GLU A 159 22.94 -11.84 -14.04
C GLU A 159 23.88 -12.92 -13.47
N ILE A 160 23.43 -13.72 -12.50
CA ILE A 160 24.22 -14.82 -11.92
C ILE A 160 24.41 -15.93 -12.96
N THR A 161 23.34 -16.27 -13.69
CA THR A 161 23.41 -17.29 -14.74
C THR A 161 24.41 -16.90 -15.83
N ILE A 162 24.43 -15.63 -16.22
CA ILE A 162 25.40 -15.10 -17.19
C ILE A 162 26.84 -15.25 -16.68
N ILE A 163 27.11 -14.90 -15.42
CA ILE A 163 28.46 -15.05 -14.83
C ILE A 163 28.86 -16.53 -14.76
N GLY A 164 27.94 -17.43 -14.41
CA GLY A 164 28.17 -18.87 -14.40
C GLY A 164 28.56 -19.41 -15.79
N ASP A 165 27.87 -18.98 -16.84
CA ASP A 165 28.18 -19.35 -18.23
C ASP A 165 29.53 -18.77 -18.69
N GLU A 166 29.87 -17.55 -18.28
CA GLU A 166 31.17 -16.92 -18.56
C GLU A 166 32.33 -17.68 -17.91
N ILE A 167 32.16 -18.16 -16.66
CA ILE A 167 33.15 -19.02 -15.99
C ILE A 167 33.35 -20.32 -16.77
N GLY A 168 32.26 -20.93 -17.25
CA GLY A 168 32.31 -22.15 -18.06
C GLY A 168 33.09 -21.97 -19.37
N LYS A 169 33.03 -20.78 -19.98
CA LYS A 169 33.75 -20.43 -21.22
C LYS A 169 35.25 -20.20 -21.03
N CYS A 170 35.73 -19.89 -19.82
CA CYS A 170 37.15 -19.65 -19.57
C CYS A 170 38.02 -20.92 -19.69
N GLY A 171 37.43 -22.12 -19.62
CA GLY A 171 38.20 -23.39 -19.65
C GLY A 171 38.88 -23.71 -18.31
N ASN A 172 39.80 -24.70 -18.33
CA ASN A 172 40.45 -25.23 -17.12
C ASN A 172 41.99 -25.26 -17.22
N ASP A 173 42.57 -24.72 -18.29
CA ASP A 173 44.03 -24.72 -18.52
C ASP A 173 44.70 -23.47 -17.92
N LEU A 174 46.03 -23.40 -17.96
CA LEU A 174 46.76 -22.24 -17.43
C LEU A 174 46.42 -20.93 -18.17
N ALA A 175 45.97 -21.02 -19.42
CA ALA A 175 45.47 -19.88 -20.17
C ALA A 175 44.13 -19.32 -19.63
N ALA A 176 43.40 -20.09 -18.82
CA ALA A 176 42.17 -19.65 -18.16
C ALA A 176 42.41 -18.65 -17.02
N ILE A 177 43.62 -18.59 -16.43
CA ILE A 177 43.90 -17.80 -15.22
C ILE A 177 43.52 -16.30 -15.38
N PRO A 178 43.90 -15.59 -16.46
CA PRO A 178 43.52 -14.20 -16.63
C PRO A 178 42.00 -14.00 -16.80
N CYS A 179 41.32 -14.96 -17.43
CA CYS A 179 39.87 -14.96 -17.61
C CYS A 179 39.15 -15.09 -16.26
N LEU A 180 39.56 -16.09 -15.46
CA LEU A 180 39.01 -16.34 -14.13
C LEU A 180 39.30 -15.17 -13.17
N ALA A 181 40.50 -14.59 -13.19
CA ALA A 181 40.83 -13.44 -12.35
C ALA A 181 39.95 -12.21 -12.62
N LYS A 182 39.65 -11.93 -13.89
CA LYS A 182 38.74 -10.84 -14.27
C LYS A 182 37.32 -11.10 -13.75
N LEU A 183 36.85 -12.34 -13.86
CA LEU A 183 35.54 -12.73 -13.35
C LEU A 183 35.46 -12.70 -11.82
N SER A 184 36.52 -13.10 -11.10
CA SER A 184 36.57 -12.99 -9.63
C SER A 184 36.48 -11.54 -9.14
N ILE A 185 37.15 -10.61 -9.82
CA ILE A 185 37.02 -9.17 -9.50
C ILE A 185 35.58 -8.69 -9.73
N ARG A 186 34.97 -9.08 -10.87
CA ARG A 186 33.58 -8.76 -11.18
C ARG A 186 32.64 -9.30 -10.11
N ILE A 187 32.76 -10.58 -9.75
CA ILE A 187 31.97 -11.21 -8.68
C ILE A 187 32.15 -10.48 -7.35
N GLY A 188 33.38 -10.08 -7.01
CA GLY A 188 33.68 -9.32 -5.80
C GLY A 188 33.04 -7.93 -5.77
N VAL A 189 32.77 -7.32 -6.93
CA VAL A 189 31.99 -6.07 -7.03
C VAL A 189 30.49 -6.37 -6.94
N ASP A 190 30.04 -7.37 -7.68
CA ASP A 190 28.63 -7.75 -7.82
C ASP A 190 28.03 -8.25 -6.50
N ILE A 191 28.84 -8.85 -5.62
CA ILE A 191 28.41 -9.29 -4.27
C ILE A 191 27.91 -8.15 -3.40
N VAL A 192 28.30 -6.91 -3.71
CA VAL A 192 27.84 -5.70 -3.02
C VAL A 192 26.81 -4.95 -3.87
N GLN A 193 27.11 -4.74 -5.16
CA GLN A 193 26.30 -3.88 -6.01
C GLN A 193 24.91 -4.48 -6.29
N ILE A 194 24.82 -5.78 -6.54
CA ILE A 194 23.54 -6.41 -6.87
C ILE A 194 22.58 -6.39 -5.65
N PRO A 195 22.98 -6.81 -4.44
CA PRO A 195 22.12 -6.67 -3.26
C PRO A 195 21.65 -5.24 -3.00
N LEU A 196 22.50 -4.23 -3.23
CA LEU A 196 22.12 -2.82 -3.09
C LEU A 196 21.07 -2.41 -4.14
N ALA A 197 21.23 -2.83 -5.40
CA ALA A 197 20.24 -2.55 -6.45
C ALA A 197 18.88 -3.20 -6.13
N ILE A 198 18.88 -4.42 -5.59
CA ILE A 198 17.67 -5.11 -5.13
C ILE A 198 17.00 -4.33 -3.98
N ALA A 199 17.79 -3.89 -3.00
CA ALA A 199 17.29 -3.11 -1.87
C ALA A 199 16.67 -1.77 -2.32
N ASP A 200 17.31 -1.06 -3.25
CA ASP A 200 16.80 0.18 -3.84
C ASP A 200 15.49 -0.06 -4.61
N GLN A 201 15.42 -1.12 -5.41
CA GLN A 201 14.19 -1.48 -6.14
C GLN A 201 13.05 -1.86 -5.18
N ALA A 202 13.34 -2.58 -4.09
CA ALA A 202 12.37 -2.88 -3.05
C ALA A 202 11.87 -1.58 -2.37
N ALA A 203 12.78 -0.67 -2.00
CA ALA A 203 12.44 0.60 -1.37
C ALA A 203 11.58 1.51 -2.29
N LYS A 204 11.90 1.57 -3.58
CA LYS A 204 11.08 2.28 -4.59
C LYS A 204 9.68 1.70 -4.67
N THR A 205 9.56 0.37 -4.69
CA THR A 205 8.27 -0.33 -4.73
C THR A 205 7.45 -0.05 -3.48
N VAL A 206 8.06 -0.14 -2.30
CA VAL A 206 7.42 0.22 -1.02
C VAL A 206 6.93 1.65 -1.05
N THR A 207 7.74 2.60 -1.53
CA THR A 207 7.34 4.02 -1.61
C THR A 207 6.07 4.22 -2.47
N LEU A 208 5.95 3.50 -3.59
CA LEU A 208 4.74 3.53 -4.41
C LEU A 208 3.52 3.00 -3.64
N ILE A 209 3.68 1.90 -2.90
CA ILE A 209 2.61 1.30 -2.07
C ILE A 209 2.22 2.23 -0.91
N GLU A 210 3.19 2.82 -0.21
CA GLU A 210 2.96 3.79 0.87
C GLU A 210 2.21 5.02 0.35
N GLY A 211 2.48 5.47 -0.88
CA GLY A 211 1.72 6.55 -1.53
C GLY A 211 0.22 6.25 -1.64
N LEU A 212 -0.17 4.99 -1.82
CA LEU A 212 -1.57 4.58 -1.88
C LEU A 212 -2.26 4.64 -0.51
N LYS A 213 -1.53 4.42 0.58
CA LYS A 213 -2.08 4.52 1.95
C LYS A 213 -2.63 5.91 2.26
N LEU A 214 -2.08 6.95 1.63
CA LEU A 214 -2.57 8.33 1.78
C LEU A 214 -3.89 8.58 1.03
N GLN A 215 -4.25 7.73 0.07
CA GLN A 215 -5.47 7.86 -0.73
C GLN A 215 -6.63 7.05 -0.15
N ILE A 216 -6.37 5.92 0.50
CA ILE A 216 -7.41 5.05 1.08
C ILE A 216 -8.37 5.81 2.04
N PRO A 217 -7.89 6.67 2.97
CA PRO A 217 -8.79 7.43 3.84
C PRO A 217 -9.70 8.40 3.09
N LYS A 218 -9.32 8.84 1.88
CA LYS A 218 -10.17 9.70 1.05
C LYS A 218 -11.38 8.97 0.53
N CYS A 219 -11.28 7.67 0.23
CA CYS A 219 -12.43 6.84 -0.18
C CYS A 219 -13.58 6.93 0.84
N ALA A 220 -13.26 6.79 2.14
CA ALA A 220 -14.25 6.92 3.20
C ALA A 220 -14.77 8.35 3.36
N THR A 221 -13.87 9.32 3.27
CA THR A 221 -14.22 10.74 3.39
C THR A 221 -15.20 11.15 2.29
N ASP A 222 -14.92 10.80 1.05
CA ASP A 222 -15.75 11.15 -0.11
C ASP A 222 -17.13 10.47 -0.04
N ALA A 223 -17.17 9.19 0.34
CA ALA A 223 -18.42 8.46 0.54
C ALA A 223 -19.30 9.09 1.64
N LEU A 224 -18.70 9.47 2.78
CA LEU A 224 -19.43 10.12 3.88
C LEU A 224 -19.89 11.54 3.53
N ILE A 225 -19.07 12.29 2.77
CA ILE A 225 -19.48 13.60 2.23
C ILE A 225 -20.71 13.45 1.34
N ARG A 226 -20.73 12.45 0.46
CA ARG A 226 -21.88 12.16 -0.41
C ARG A 226 -23.13 11.85 0.40
N VAL A 227 -23.04 11.00 1.43
CA VAL A 227 -24.16 10.74 2.35
C VAL A 227 -24.69 12.03 2.95
N GLY A 228 -23.80 12.90 3.44
CA GLY A 228 -24.19 14.18 4.02
C GLY A 228 -24.90 15.09 3.01
N VAL A 229 -24.38 15.20 1.80
CA VAL A 229 -24.96 16.01 0.72
C VAL A 229 -26.32 15.48 0.28
N GLU A 230 -26.44 14.18 0.03
CA GLU A 230 -27.69 13.57 -0.41
C GLU A 230 -28.76 13.61 0.69
N SER A 231 -28.39 13.31 1.93
CA SER A 231 -29.32 13.41 3.06
C SER A 231 -29.78 14.85 3.28
N GLY A 232 -28.86 15.82 3.17
CA GLY A 232 -29.19 17.25 3.30
C GLY A 232 -30.13 17.75 2.20
N LYS A 233 -29.96 17.28 0.96
CA LYS A 233 -30.89 17.59 -0.15
C LYS A 233 -32.29 17.06 0.13
N LEU A 234 -32.41 15.84 0.65
CA LEU A 234 -33.68 15.23 0.99
C LEU A 234 -34.38 15.97 2.14
N LEU A 235 -33.65 16.29 3.22
CA LEU A 235 -34.18 17.12 4.32
C LEU A 235 -34.69 18.48 3.84
N LEU A 236 -33.92 19.16 2.99
CA LEU A 236 -34.30 20.45 2.43
C LEU A 236 -35.55 20.34 1.55
N SER A 237 -35.68 19.25 0.79
CA SER A 237 -36.87 18.97 -0.02
C SER A 237 -38.12 18.81 0.85
N VAL A 238 -38.04 18.00 1.91
CA VAL A 238 -39.14 17.82 2.87
C VAL A 238 -39.49 19.14 3.55
N THR A 239 -38.49 19.86 4.05
CA THR A 239 -38.68 21.15 4.73
C THR A 239 -39.41 22.15 3.84
N LYS A 240 -39.01 22.25 2.57
CA LYS A 240 -39.67 23.15 1.61
C LYS A 240 -41.12 22.72 1.33
N CYS A 241 -41.35 21.43 1.08
CA CYS A 241 -42.70 20.94 0.82
C CYS A 241 -43.65 21.22 1.99
N VAL A 242 -43.19 20.98 3.22
CA VAL A 242 -43.98 21.23 4.43
C VAL A 242 -44.23 22.73 4.63
N ALA A 243 -43.26 23.60 4.31
CA ALA A 243 -43.45 25.04 4.38
C ALA A 243 -44.50 25.57 3.38
N ASP A 244 -44.62 24.93 2.22
CA ASP A 244 -45.58 25.28 1.18
C ASP A 244 -46.95 24.57 1.35
N ALA A 245 -47.06 23.67 2.33
CA ALA A 245 -48.28 22.92 2.60
C ALA A 245 -49.43 23.83 3.08
N LYS A 246 -50.63 23.55 2.58
CA LYS A 246 -51.86 24.27 2.98
C LYS A 246 -52.50 23.59 4.20
N LYS A 247 -53.26 24.39 4.95
CA LYS A 247 -54.22 23.88 5.94
C LYS A 247 -55.42 23.24 5.26
#